data_AF-A0A975GEC3-F1
#
_entry.id   AF-A0A975GEC3-F1
#
_cell.length_a   1.000
_cell.length_b   1.000
_cell.length_c   1.000
_cell.angle_alpha   90.00
_cell.angle_beta   90.00
_cell.angle_gamma   90.00
#
_symmetry.space_group_name_H-M   'P 1'
#
loop_
_entity.id
_entity.type
_entity.pdbx_description
1 polymer ?
#
loop_
_entity_poly.entity_id
_entity_poly.type
_entity_poly.pdbx_seq_one_letter_code
_entity_poly.pdbx_strand_id
1 'polypeptide(L)' 'MINFKQKELVRNFFKEMKEKFPETEFVSVTEGPENPADLWINILERNIRVAEF' A
#
# COMPACT_ATOMS: atom_id res chain seq x y z
N MET A 1 -13.65 1.12 -10.09
CA MET A 1 -13.62 -0.35 -9.91
C MET A 1 -12.26 -0.88 -10.34
N ILE A 2 -11.45 -1.38 -9.40
CA ILE A 2 -10.09 -1.88 -9.69
C ILE A 2 -10.16 -3.21 -10.46
N ASN A 3 -9.62 -3.23 -11.68
CA ASN A 3 -9.63 -4.41 -12.54
C ASN A 3 -8.51 -5.43 -12.20
N PHE A 4 -8.57 -6.63 -12.79
CA PHE A 4 -7.62 -7.72 -12.48
C PHE A 4 -6.16 -7.33 -12.75
N LYS A 5 -5.87 -6.64 -13.87
CA LYS A 5 -4.51 -6.19 -14.20
C LYS A 5 -3.98 -5.18 -13.20
N GLN A 6 -4.83 -4.24 -12.77
CA GLN A 6 -4.45 -3.26 -11.74
C GLN A 6 -4.13 -3.97 -10.41
N LYS A 7 -4.89 -5.01 -10.03
CA LYS A 7 -4.57 -5.82 -8.83
C LYS A 7 -3.21 -6.51 -8.95
N GLU A 8 -2.87 -7.06 -10.11
CA GLU A 8 -1.55 -7.68 -10.32
C GLU A 8 -0.41 -6.67 -10.24
N LEU A 9 -0.55 -5.51 -10.90
CA LEU A 9 0.46 -4.44 -10.85
C LEU A 9 0.70 -3.96 -9.43
N VAL A 10 -0.37 -3.74 -8.67
CA VAL A 10 -0.30 -3.36 -7.25
C VAL A 10 0.43 -4.43 -6.43
N ARG A 11 0.14 -5.73 -6.63
CA ARG A 11 0.83 -6.81 -5.92
C ARG A 11 2.33 -6.87 -6.24
N ASN A 12 2.70 -6.73 -7.51
CA ASN A 12 4.11 -6.75 -7.92
C ASN A 12 4.86 -5.54 -7.35
N PHE A 13 4.25 -4.36 -7.40
CA PHE A 13 4.77 -3.16 -6.76
C PHE A 13 5.03 -3.39 -5.26
N PHE A 14 4.07 -3.97 -4.54
CA PHE A 14 4.26 -4.26 -3.12
C PHE A 14 5.37 -5.26 -2.82
N LYS A 15 5.53 -6.27 -3.68
CA LYS A 15 6.61 -7.24 -3.52
C LYS A 15 7.97 -6.55 -3.57
N GLU A 16 8.21 -5.74 -4.60
CA GLU A 16 9.46 -4.98 -4.75
C GLU A 16 9.64 -3.93 -3.64
N MET A 17 8.55 -3.29 -3.22
CA MET A 17 8.57 -2.30 -2.16
C MET A 17 8.94 -2.93 -0.82
N LYS A 18 8.39 -4.11 -0.49
CA LYS A 18 8.69 -4.85 0.75
C LYS A 18 10.13 -5.38 0.80
N GLU A 19 10.71 -5.71 -0.35
CA GLU A 19 12.13 -6.07 -0.45
C GLU A 19 13.06 -4.90 -0.09
N LYS A 20 12.65 -3.66 -0.41
CA LYS A 20 13.43 -2.44 -0.12
C LYS A 20 13.12 -1.82 1.25
N PHE A 21 11.87 -1.91 1.68
CA PHE A 21 11.33 -1.32 2.91
C PHE A 21 10.58 -2.39 3.73
N PRO A 22 11.30 -3.38 4.30
CA PRO A 22 10.70 -4.50 5.01
C PRO A 22 9.88 -4.08 6.24
N GLU A 23 10.09 -2.89 6.79
CA GLU A 23 9.35 -2.27 7.87
C GLU A 23 7.96 -1.80 7.47
N THR A 24 7.65 -1.66 6.19
CA THR A 24 6.34 -1.14 5.76
C THR A 24 5.26 -2.21 5.71
N GLU A 25 4.04 -1.89 6.14
CA GLU A 25 2.88 -2.76 6.07
C GLU A 25 1.81 -2.16 5.16
N PHE A 26 1.29 -2.97 4.25
CA PHE A 26 0.24 -2.55 3.34
C PHE A 26 -1.11 -2.52 4.06
N VAL A 27 -1.83 -1.40 3.95
CA VAL A 27 -3.17 -1.26 4.54
C VAL A 27 -4.27 -1.41 3.50
N SER A 28 -4.25 -0.57 2.45
CA SER A 28 -5.33 -0.52 1.46
C SER A 28 -4.91 0.18 0.18
N VAL A 29 -5.57 -0.18 -0.93
CA VAL A 29 -5.57 0.62 -2.17
C VAL A 29 -6.97 1.18 -2.38
N THR A 30 -7.06 2.48 -2.60
CA THR A 30 -8.31 3.18 -2.89
C THR A 30 -8.16 3.98 -4.18
N GLU A 31 -9.28 4.41 -4.76
CA GLU A 31 -9.27 5.41 -5.83
C GLU A 31 -8.86 6.76 -5.25
N GLY A 32 -8.23 7.61 -6.07
CA GLY A 32 -7.85 8.96 -5.69
C GLY A 32 -9.08 9.81 -5.36
N PRO A 33 -9.03 10.64 -4.30
CA PRO A 33 -10.17 11.46 -3.90
C PRO A 33 -10.52 12.55 -4.93
N GLU A 34 -9.53 13.03 -5.68
CA GLU A 34 -9.70 14.07 -6.70
C GLU A 34 -9.95 13.51 -8.10
N ASN A 35 -9.38 12.34 -8.38
CA ASN A 35 -9.45 11.68 -9.67
C ASN A 35 -9.58 10.16 -9.49
N PRO A 36 -10.74 9.56 -9.84
CA PRO A 36 -10.97 8.13 -9.71
C PRO A 36 -10.05 7.25 -10.59
N ALA A 37 -9.38 7.83 -11.59
CA ALA A 37 -8.40 7.12 -12.40
C ALA A 37 -7.06 6.92 -11.67
N ASP A 38 -6.81 7.69 -10.60
CA ASP A 38 -5.61 7.56 -9.79
C ASP A 38 -5.80 6.51 -8.70
N LEU A 39 -4.70 5.85 -8.32
CA LEU A 39 -4.67 4.87 -7.23
C LEU A 39 -3.88 5.45 -6.07
N TRP A 40 -4.52 5.46 -4.90
CA TRP A 40 -3.89 5.83 -3.63
C TRP A 40 -3.56 4.57 -2.85
N ILE A 41 -2.31 4.49 -2.40
CA ILE A 41 -1.76 3.35 -1.68
C ILE A 41 -1.46 3.77 -0.25
N ASN A 42 -2.19 3.21 0.71
CA ASN A 42 -1.94 3.43 2.12
C ASN A 42 -0.95 2.38 2.66
N ILE A 43 0.18 2.86 3.15
CA ILE A 43 1.20 2.07 3.84
C ILE A 43 1.40 2.60 5.26
N LEU A 44 1.67 1.70 6.19
CA LEU A 44 2.10 2.04 7.54
C LEU A 44 3.55 1.65 7.72
N GLU A 45 4.29 2.44 8.49
CA GLU A 45 5.57 1.98 9.01
C GLU A 45 5.31 1.11 10.24
N ARG A 46 5.80 -0.12 10.23
CA ARG A 46 5.73 -1.04 11.37
C ARG A 46 6.82 -0.64 12.36
N ASN A 47 6.62 0.48 13.04
CA ASN A 47 7.43 0.84 14.19
C ASN A 47 7.07 -0.09 15.36
N ILE A 48 8.00 -0.96 15.73
CA ILE A 48 7.86 -1.84 16.90
C ILE A 48 7.85 -0.96 18.16
N ARG A 49 6.80 -1.13 18.97
CA ARG A 49 6.46 -0.52 20.28
C ARG A 49 5.67 0.79 20.22
N VAL A 50 4.34 0.66 20.27
CA VAL A 50 3.60 1.50 21.22
C VAL A 50 4.01 1.03 22.61
N ALA A 51 4.96 1.73 23.24
CA ALA A 51 5.03 1.70 24.69
C ALA A 51 3.76 2.43 25.16
N GLU A 52 2.94 1.71 25.90
CA GLU A 52 1.79 2.25 26.61
C GLU A 52 2.25 3.46 27.45
N PHE A 53 1.51 4.57 27.36
CA PHE A 53 1.51 5.64 28.33
C PHE A 53 0.06 6.04 28.62
#